data_AF-A0A9X2SIN6-F1
#
_entry.id   AF-A0A9X2SIN6-F1
#
_cell.length_a   1.000
_cell.length_b   1.000
_cell.length_c   1.000
_cell.angle_alpha   90.00
_cell.angle_beta   90.00
_cell.angle_gamma   90.00
#
_symmetry.space_group_name_H-M   'P 1'
#
loop_
_entity.id
_entity.type
_entity.pdbx_description
1 polymer ?
#
loop_
_entity_poly.entity_id
_entity_poly.type
_entity_poly.pdbx_seq_one_letter_code
_entity_poly.pdbx_strand_id
1 'polypeptide(L)'
;MFIGYRGGCTCIDWLYLVLIIAAIVGLVFSSGDLWMALLTGLITGCAVPIIDAVIQNRKYLRIVSATLRYRRTRVRVSVSYLLRVERNGKYLLVRGKRYSNQFQPIGGVYKVNPSAQAAFRRWKVETDDLIPIDTSSQNDLRIWIKGSHLLSFVRWFESGKNREVGPMRELYEELVMPHLLEEKFRYVLPTSWSEGSKKSDLVTLPMVASC
;
A
#
# COMPACT_ATOMS: atom_id res chain seq x y z
N MET A 1 12.31 14.31 -12.79
CA MET A 1 12.59 12.88 -12.57
C MET A 1 13.50 12.79 -11.35
N PHE A 2 12.92 12.80 -10.15
CA PHE A 2 13.69 12.74 -8.91
C PHE A 2 13.72 11.29 -8.44
N ILE A 3 14.88 10.64 -8.58
CA ILE A 3 15.16 9.33 -7.99
C ILE A 3 15.41 9.59 -6.50
N GLY A 4 14.34 9.60 -5.71
CA GLY A 4 14.44 9.69 -4.26
C GLY A 4 14.92 8.36 -3.69
N TYR A 5 16.19 8.30 -3.31
CA TYR A 5 16.77 7.22 -2.51
C TYR A 5 16.02 7.15 -1.17
N ARG A 6 15.07 6.23 -1.03
CA ARG A 6 14.44 5.92 0.26
C ARG A 6 15.36 4.98 1.03
N GLY A 7 16.16 5.58 1.92
CA GLY A 7 17.00 4.88 2.89
C GLY A 7 16.20 3.88 3.72
N GLY A 8 16.63 2.62 3.64
CA GLY A 8 16.08 1.56 4.45
C GLY A 8 16.19 0.20 3.77
N CYS A 9 17.40 -0.31 3.57
CA CYS A 9 17.71 -1.73 3.40
C CYS A 9 19.24 -1.95 3.40
N THR A 10 19.85 -2.06 4.57
CA THR A 10 21.27 -2.47 4.69
C THR A 10 21.55 -3.79 3.95
N CYS A 11 20.59 -4.72 3.88
CA CYS A 11 20.73 -5.96 3.10
C CYS A 11 20.84 -5.77 1.58
N ILE A 12 20.25 -4.71 1.02
CA ILE A 12 20.31 -4.46 -0.43
C ILE A 12 21.69 -3.90 -0.79
N ASP A 13 22.27 -3.07 0.08
CA ASP A 13 23.62 -2.52 -0.10
C ASP A 13 24.69 -3.64 -0.11
N TRP A 14 24.55 -4.64 0.77
CA TRP A 14 25.42 -5.83 0.76
C TRP A 14 25.29 -6.67 -0.52
N LEU A 15 24.09 -6.74 -1.12
CA LEU A 15 23.88 -7.47 -2.38
C LEU A 15 24.67 -6.82 -3.53
N TYR A 16 24.67 -5.48 -3.61
CA TYR A 16 25.43 -4.75 -4.61
C TYR A 16 26.94 -4.91 -4.41
N LEU A 17 27.40 -4.88 -3.15
CA LEU A 17 28.81 -5.09 -2.83
C LEU A 17 29.28 -6.50 -3.23
N VAL A 18 28.46 -7.53 -3.00
CA VAL A 18 28.75 -8.91 -3.45
C VAL A 18 28.78 -9.03 -4.98
N LEU A 19 27.84 -8.38 -5.70
CA LEU A 19 27.81 -8.40 -7.17
C LEU A 19 29.04 -7.70 -7.78
N ILE A 20 29.48 -6.59 -7.20
CA ILE A 20 30.68 -5.87 -7.63
C ILE A 20 31.94 -6.72 -7.38
N ILE A 21 32.06 -7.34 -6.20
CA ILE A 21 33.19 -8.25 -5.89
C ILE A 21 33.19 -9.44 -6.85
N ALA A 22 32.03 -10.07 -7.12
CA ALA A 22 31.93 -11.17 -8.06
C ALA A 22 32.34 -10.77 -9.49
N ALA A 23 31.98 -9.56 -9.93
CA ALA A 23 32.39 -9.02 -11.23
C ALA A 23 33.90 -8.75 -11.31
N ILE A 24 34.49 -8.17 -10.25
CA ILE A 24 35.95 -7.93 -10.16
C ILE A 24 36.72 -9.25 -10.16
N VAL A 25 36.25 -10.23 -9.38
CA VAL A 25 36.84 -11.58 -9.35
C VAL A 25 36.74 -12.23 -10.74
N GLY A 26 35.57 -12.19 -11.38
CA GLY A 26 35.38 -12.71 -12.73
C GLY A 26 36.33 -12.09 -13.77
N LEU A 27 36.57 -10.78 -13.70
CA LEU A 27 37.50 -10.07 -14.56
C LEU A 27 38.97 -10.48 -14.33
N VAL A 28 39.37 -10.70 -13.08
CA VAL A 28 40.73 -11.13 -12.73
C VAL A 28 41.02 -12.56 -13.22
N PHE A 29 40.00 -13.44 -13.20
CA PHE A 29 40.16 -14.83 -13.65
C PHE A 29 39.99 -15.00 -15.17
N SER A 30 39.25 -14.12 -15.86
CA SER A 30 39.15 -14.13 -17.32
C SER A 30 40.39 -13.49 -17.94
N SER A 31 41.45 -14.27 -18.03
CA SER A 31 42.75 -13.84 -18.56
C SER A 31 42.66 -13.53 -20.06
N GLY A 32 42.69 -12.25 -20.44
CA GLY A 32 43.25 -11.82 -21.75
C GLY A 32 42.31 -11.28 -22.83
N ASP A 33 41.00 -11.52 -22.78
CA ASP A 33 40.09 -11.10 -23.86
C ASP A 33 39.36 -9.78 -23.55
N LEU A 34 39.81 -8.68 -24.17
CA LEU A 34 39.17 -7.36 -24.08
C LEU A 34 37.65 -7.40 -24.32
N TRP A 35 37.22 -8.24 -25.27
CA TRP A 35 35.81 -8.44 -25.58
C TRP A 35 35.00 -9.00 -24.41
N MET A 36 35.59 -9.90 -23.61
CA MET A 36 34.94 -10.47 -22.43
C MET A 36 34.79 -9.44 -21.31
N ALA A 37 35.79 -8.56 -21.14
CA ALA A 37 35.72 -7.45 -20.19
C ALA A 37 34.63 -6.43 -20.58
N LEU A 38 34.52 -6.12 -21.88
CA LEU A 38 33.47 -5.22 -22.38
C LEU A 38 32.07 -5.82 -22.24
N LEU A 39 31.89 -7.11 -22.54
CA LEU A 39 30.60 -7.78 -22.40
C LEU A 39 30.16 -7.90 -20.94
N THR A 40 31.07 -8.25 -20.03
CA THR A 40 30.77 -8.34 -18.59
C THR A 40 30.45 -6.98 -17.98
N GLY A 41 31.17 -5.92 -18.37
CA GLY A 41 30.87 -4.55 -17.98
C GLY A 41 29.50 -4.08 -18.46
N LEU A 42 29.15 -4.37 -19.73
CA LEU A 42 27.85 -4.02 -20.31
C LEU A 42 26.69 -4.77 -19.61
N ILE A 43 26.84 -6.08 -19.42
CA ILE A 43 25.82 -6.91 -18.75
C ILE A 43 25.60 -6.41 -17.33
N THR A 44 26.68 -6.17 -16.57
CA THR A 44 26.59 -5.70 -15.18
C THR A 44 25.98 -4.30 -15.11
N GLY A 45 26.42 -3.38 -15.98
CA GLY A 45 25.91 -2.02 -16.08
C GLY A 45 24.44 -1.94 -16.45
N CYS A 46 23.92 -2.87 -17.25
CA CYS A 46 22.49 -2.97 -17.55
C CYS A 46 21.70 -3.75 -16.48
N ALA A 47 22.27 -4.81 -15.90
CA ALA A 47 21.57 -5.66 -14.95
C ALA A 47 21.28 -4.93 -13.64
N VAL A 48 22.23 -4.16 -13.11
CA VAL A 48 22.08 -3.41 -11.85
C VAL A 48 20.86 -2.46 -11.84
N PRO A 49 20.69 -1.54 -12.80
CA PRO A 49 19.53 -0.64 -12.81
C PRO A 49 18.22 -1.37 -13.10
N ILE A 50 18.24 -2.46 -13.87
CA ILE A 50 17.04 -3.29 -14.09
C ILE A 50 16.62 -3.98 -12.80
N ILE A 51 17.57 -4.58 -12.06
CA ILE A 51 17.31 -5.20 -10.77
C ILE A 51 16.79 -4.14 -9.80
N ASP A 52 17.43 -2.98 -9.71
CA ASP A 52 16.99 -1.88 -8.85
C ASP A 52 15.56 -1.44 -9.20
N ALA A 53 15.26 -1.24 -10.49
CA ALA A 53 13.91 -0.93 -10.94
C ALA A 53 12.88 -2.01 -10.55
N VAL A 54 13.24 -3.29 -10.68
CA VAL A 54 12.37 -4.41 -10.25
C VAL A 54 12.19 -4.40 -8.73
N ILE A 55 13.25 -4.15 -7.96
CA ILE A 55 13.22 -4.12 -6.50
C ILE A 55 12.33 -2.98 -6.00
N GLN A 56 12.54 -1.78 -6.52
CA GLN A 56 11.76 -0.59 -6.19
C GLN A 56 10.27 -0.78 -6.54
N ASN A 57 9.98 -1.48 -7.65
CA ASN A 57 8.62 -1.69 -8.13
C ASN A 57 8.02 -3.06 -7.74
N ARG A 58 8.64 -3.86 -6.85
CA ARG A 58 8.11 -5.21 -6.50
C ARG A 58 6.67 -5.21 -6.02
N LYS A 59 6.25 -4.17 -5.29
CA LYS A 59 4.85 -4.02 -4.85
C LYS A 59 3.90 -3.94 -6.04
N TYR A 60 4.23 -3.10 -7.01
CA TYR A 60 3.45 -2.94 -8.22
C TYR A 60 3.47 -4.22 -9.08
N LEU A 61 4.65 -4.88 -9.21
CA LEU A 61 4.77 -6.16 -9.90
C LEU A 61 3.91 -7.25 -9.25
N ARG A 62 3.82 -7.28 -7.92
CA ARG A 62 2.92 -8.21 -7.21
C ARG A 62 1.46 -7.95 -7.56
N ILE A 63 1.04 -6.70 -7.62
CA ILE A 63 -0.34 -6.31 -8.01
C ILE A 63 -0.62 -6.68 -9.47
N VAL A 64 0.34 -6.46 -10.38
CA VAL A 64 0.23 -6.89 -11.79
C VAL A 64 0.13 -8.42 -11.87
N SER A 65 0.96 -9.15 -11.12
CA SER A 65 0.90 -10.61 -11.09
C SER A 65 -0.44 -11.14 -10.55
N ALA A 66 -1.01 -10.48 -9.53
CA ALA A 66 -2.32 -10.80 -9.00
C ALA A 66 -3.43 -10.48 -10.02
N THR A 67 -3.35 -9.33 -10.69
CA THR A 67 -4.26 -8.94 -11.77
C THR A 67 -4.27 -9.98 -12.90
N LEU A 68 -3.09 -10.51 -13.26
CA LEU A 68 -2.96 -11.53 -14.28
C LEU A 68 -3.50 -12.90 -13.82
N ARG A 69 -3.15 -13.32 -12.60
CA ARG A 69 -3.60 -14.59 -12.01
C ARG A 69 -5.12 -14.65 -11.83
N TYR A 70 -5.72 -13.57 -11.35
CA TYR A 70 -7.15 -13.49 -11.04
C TYR A 70 -7.95 -12.79 -12.15
N ARG A 71 -7.41 -12.67 -13.37
CA ARG A 71 -8.00 -11.89 -14.47
C ARG A 71 -9.45 -12.24 -14.78
N ARG A 72 -9.82 -13.52 -14.66
CA ARG A 72 -11.15 -14.05 -14.98
C ARG A 72 -12.06 -14.23 -13.77
N THR A 73 -11.54 -14.05 -12.55
CA THR A 73 -12.30 -14.25 -11.32
C THR A 73 -12.79 -12.92 -10.75
N ARG A 74 -13.85 -12.97 -9.94
CA ARG A 74 -14.23 -11.85 -9.08
C ARG A 74 -13.34 -11.88 -7.83
N VAL A 75 -12.92 -10.71 -7.39
CA VAL A 75 -12.03 -10.51 -6.24
C VAL A 75 -12.67 -9.51 -5.31
N ARG A 76 -12.74 -9.85 -4.02
CA ARG A 76 -13.15 -8.91 -2.97
C ARG A 76 -11.98 -8.02 -2.60
N VAL A 77 -12.22 -6.72 -2.60
CA VAL A 77 -11.26 -5.70 -2.22
C VAL A 77 -11.84 -4.92 -1.05
N SER A 78 -11.15 -4.95 0.08
CA SER A 78 -11.46 -4.12 1.24
C SER A 78 -10.27 -3.22 1.54
N VAL A 79 -10.52 -1.92 1.65
CA VAL A 79 -9.48 -0.94 1.96
C VAL A 79 -9.84 -0.20 3.24
N SER A 80 -9.01 -0.35 4.25
CA SER A 80 -9.13 0.32 5.54
C SER A 80 -7.83 1.04 5.91
N TYR A 81 -7.93 1.93 6.89
CA TYR A 81 -6.81 2.55 7.56
C TYR A 81 -6.86 2.26 9.06
N LEU A 82 -5.69 2.16 9.66
CA LEU A 82 -5.52 1.94 11.08
C LEU A 82 -4.49 2.94 11.61
N LEU A 83 -4.91 3.75 12.58
CA LEU A 83 -4.06 4.75 13.21
C LEU A 83 -3.46 4.20 14.50
N ARG A 84 -2.14 4.27 14.56
CA ARG A 84 -1.36 4.06 15.77
C ARG A 84 -1.07 5.40 16.40
N VAL A 85 -1.73 5.70 17.51
CA VAL A 85 -1.41 6.85 18.37
C VAL A 85 -0.74 6.31 19.62
N GLU A 86 0.49 6.74 19.87
CA GLU A 86 1.32 6.26 20.97
C GLU A 86 1.90 7.43 21.76
N ARG A 87 1.91 7.29 23.09
CA ARG A 87 2.58 8.23 24.01
C ARG A 87 3.21 7.46 25.15
N ASN A 88 4.50 7.65 25.39
CA ASN A 88 5.25 7.02 26.49
C ASN A 88 5.10 5.48 26.52
N GLY A 89 5.17 4.81 25.36
CA GLY A 89 5.03 3.35 25.24
C GLY A 89 3.61 2.81 25.44
N LYS A 90 2.60 3.69 25.56
CA LYS A 90 1.18 3.33 25.68
C LYS A 90 0.43 3.70 24.41
N TYR A 91 -0.50 2.83 24.01
CA TYR A 91 -1.34 3.02 22.83
C TYR A 91 -2.71 3.58 23.21
N LEU A 92 -3.22 4.49 22.39
CA LEU A 92 -4.60 4.92 22.47
C LEU A 92 -5.50 3.89 21.79
N LEU A 93 -6.44 3.35 22.53
CA LEU A 93 -7.47 2.45 22.03
C LEU A 93 -8.84 3.02 22.35
N VAL A 94 -9.79 2.81 21.45
CA VAL A 94 -11.20 3.19 21.58
C VAL A 94 -12.06 1.96 21.73
N ARG A 95 -13.23 2.09 22.34
CA ARG A 95 -14.18 0.99 22.49
C ARG A 95 -14.83 0.68 21.14
N GLY A 96 -14.84 -0.59 20.73
CA GLY A 96 -15.42 -1.00 19.45
C GLY A 96 -16.93 -0.75 19.41
N LYS A 97 -17.42 -0.13 18.32
CA LYS A 97 -18.86 0.12 18.11
C LYS A 97 -19.68 -1.19 18.00
N ARG A 98 -19.11 -2.23 17.37
CA ARG A 98 -19.78 -3.53 17.15
C ARG A 98 -19.61 -4.50 18.32
N TYR A 99 -18.46 -4.50 18.98
CA TYR A 99 -18.17 -5.35 20.13
C TYR A 99 -17.75 -4.48 21.32
N SER A 100 -18.71 -4.18 22.18
CA SER A 100 -18.53 -3.25 23.31
C SER A 100 -17.51 -3.72 24.36
N ASN A 101 -17.21 -5.02 24.40
CA ASN A 101 -16.23 -5.62 25.30
C ASN A 101 -14.79 -5.61 24.74
N GLN A 102 -14.57 -5.04 23.55
CA GLN A 102 -13.26 -5.01 22.91
C GLN A 102 -12.78 -3.58 22.69
N PHE A 103 -11.49 -3.36 22.93
CA PHE A 103 -10.79 -2.15 22.55
C PHE A 103 -10.08 -2.35 21.22
N GLN A 104 -10.19 -1.36 20.34
CA GLN A 104 -9.57 -1.34 19.02
C GLN A 104 -8.76 -0.06 18.82
N PRO A 105 -7.70 -0.09 18.00
CA PRO A 105 -7.07 1.13 17.52
C PRO A 105 -8.04 1.93 16.64
N ILE A 106 -7.83 3.24 16.58
CA ILE A 106 -8.66 4.14 15.78
C ILE A 106 -8.51 3.80 14.31
N GLY A 107 -9.62 3.60 13.60
CA GLY A 107 -9.55 3.24 12.20
C GLY A 107 -10.88 2.87 11.61
N GLY A 108 -10.90 2.77 10.28
CA GLY A 108 -12.12 2.52 9.55
C GLY A 108 -11.86 2.22 8.09
N VAL A 109 -12.95 1.98 7.37
CA VAL A 109 -12.93 1.75 5.92
C VAL A 109 -12.93 3.09 5.21
N TYR A 110 -12.22 3.18 4.10
CA TYR A 110 -12.30 4.36 3.25
C TYR A 110 -13.70 4.51 2.67
N LYS A 111 -14.24 5.73 2.68
CA LYS A 111 -15.48 6.04 1.95
C LYS A 111 -15.22 6.63 0.57
N VAL A 112 -16.11 6.28 -0.35
CA VAL A 112 -16.09 6.76 -1.74
C VAL A 112 -17.07 7.92 -1.89
N ASN A 113 -16.67 8.96 -2.63
CA ASN A 113 -17.59 10.04 -2.98
C ASN A 113 -18.52 9.58 -4.13
N PRO A 114 -19.81 9.93 -4.14
CA PRO A 114 -20.71 9.67 -5.27
C PRO A 114 -20.14 9.97 -6.67
N SER A 115 -19.27 10.99 -6.80
CA SER A 115 -18.61 11.32 -8.07
C SER A 115 -17.69 10.22 -8.63
N ALA A 116 -17.24 9.24 -7.81
CA ALA A 116 -16.45 8.11 -8.29
C ALA A 116 -17.28 6.98 -8.91
N GLN A 117 -18.61 7.03 -8.79
CA GLN A 117 -19.50 5.96 -9.29
C GLN A 117 -19.34 5.70 -10.79
N ALA A 118 -18.95 6.70 -11.58
CA ALA A 118 -18.69 6.50 -13.01
C ALA A 118 -17.55 5.49 -13.28
N ALA A 119 -16.47 5.55 -12.50
CA ALA A 119 -15.38 4.59 -12.59
C ALA A 119 -15.83 3.19 -12.13
N PHE A 120 -16.63 3.14 -11.07
CA PHE A 120 -17.12 1.89 -10.48
C PHE A 120 -18.10 1.17 -11.41
N ARG A 121 -19.00 1.92 -12.08
CA ARG A 121 -19.88 1.39 -13.14
C ARG A 121 -19.08 0.82 -14.30
N ARG A 122 -18.02 1.50 -14.74
CA ARG A 122 -17.14 1.02 -15.82
C ARG A 122 -16.48 -0.32 -15.47
N TRP A 123 -16.11 -0.52 -14.21
CA TRP A 123 -15.48 -1.76 -13.75
C TRP A 123 -16.47 -2.82 -13.27
N LYS A 124 -17.78 -2.56 -13.37
CA LYS A 124 -18.86 -3.42 -12.87
C LYS A 124 -18.63 -3.81 -11.41
N VAL A 125 -18.34 -2.80 -10.59
CA VAL A 125 -18.16 -3.00 -9.15
C VAL A 125 -19.48 -3.40 -8.52
N GLU A 126 -19.45 -4.51 -7.79
CA GLU A 126 -20.57 -5.04 -7.01
C GLU A 126 -20.36 -4.66 -5.52
N THR A 127 -21.45 -4.34 -4.82
CA THR A 127 -21.41 -4.09 -3.37
C THR A 127 -21.18 -5.40 -2.63
N ASP A 128 -20.47 -5.32 -1.51
CA ASP A 128 -20.30 -6.46 -0.60
C ASP A 128 -21.63 -6.79 0.10
N ASP A 129 -22.02 -8.06 0.04
CA ASP A 129 -23.24 -8.63 0.63
C ASP A 129 -22.95 -9.45 1.90
N LEU A 130 -21.67 -9.66 2.24
CA LEU A 130 -21.24 -10.42 3.42
C LEU A 130 -21.59 -9.73 4.75
N ILE A 131 -21.81 -8.41 4.74
CA ILE A 131 -22.21 -7.63 5.90
C ILE A 131 -23.42 -6.78 5.49
N PRO A 132 -24.54 -6.84 6.23
CA PRO A 132 -25.70 -5.99 5.94
C PRO A 132 -25.28 -4.52 5.90
N ILE A 133 -25.71 -3.81 4.86
CA ILE A 133 -25.42 -2.38 4.71
C ILE A 133 -26.26 -1.62 5.75
N ASP A 134 -25.62 -1.16 6.82
CA ASP A 134 -26.20 -0.16 7.71
C ASP A 134 -25.97 1.26 7.16
N THR A 135 -26.65 2.25 7.74
CA THR A 135 -26.47 3.67 7.36
C THR A 135 -25.01 4.14 7.49
N SER A 136 -24.25 3.52 8.40
CA SER A 136 -22.84 3.82 8.62
C SER A 136 -21.89 3.18 7.61
N SER A 137 -22.31 2.12 6.92
CA SER A 137 -21.52 1.34 5.94
C SER A 137 -21.76 1.80 4.50
N GLN A 138 -22.58 2.83 4.30
CA GLN A 138 -22.82 3.40 2.97
C GLN A 138 -21.51 3.93 2.38
N ASN A 139 -21.27 3.58 1.11
CA ASN A 139 -20.09 3.95 0.32
C ASN A 139 -18.75 3.44 0.85
N ASP A 140 -18.75 2.41 1.70
CA ASP A 140 -17.53 1.74 2.13
C ASP A 140 -16.78 1.13 0.95
N LEU A 141 -15.45 1.27 0.96
CA LEU A 141 -14.56 0.66 -0.03
C LEU A 141 -14.34 -0.83 0.27
N ARG A 142 -15.45 -1.56 0.42
CA ARG A 142 -15.58 -3.02 0.49
C ARG A 142 -16.39 -3.44 -0.73
N ILE A 143 -15.68 -3.90 -1.76
CA ILE A 143 -16.28 -4.09 -3.07
C ILE A 143 -15.84 -5.39 -3.72
N TRP A 144 -16.67 -5.89 -4.61
CA TRP A 144 -16.33 -6.96 -5.54
C TRP A 144 -15.97 -6.36 -6.89
N ILE A 145 -14.80 -6.73 -7.42
CA ILE A 145 -14.32 -6.27 -8.71
C ILE A 145 -13.78 -7.44 -9.52
N LYS A 146 -13.94 -7.39 -10.85
CA LYS A 146 -13.27 -8.36 -11.73
C LYS A 146 -11.76 -8.16 -11.65
N GLY A 147 -10.99 -9.23 -11.47
CA GLY A 147 -9.54 -9.14 -11.28
C GLY A 147 -8.80 -8.46 -12.44
N SER A 148 -9.37 -8.46 -13.66
CA SER A 148 -8.84 -7.68 -14.81
C SER A 148 -8.77 -6.17 -14.57
N HIS A 149 -9.57 -5.63 -13.65
CA HIS A 149 -9.62 -4.20 -13.31
C HIS A 149 -8.87 -3.86 -12.01
N LEU A 150 -8.25 -4.84 -11.34
CA LEU A 150 -7.56 -4.64 -10.07
C LEU A 150 -6.44 -3.59 -10.17
N LEU A 151 -5.66 -3.62 -11.24
CA LEU A 151 -4.61 -2.63 -11.48
C LEU A 151 -5.17 -1.22 -11.68
N SER A 152 -6.28 -1.10 -12.40
CA SER A 152 -6.96 0.18 -12.62
C SER A 152 -7.52 0.74 -11.31
N PHE A 153 -8.08 -0.14 -10.48
CA PHE A 153 -8.55 0.20 -9.14
C PHE A 153 -7.42 0.72 -8.26
N VAL A 154 -6.29 0.02 -8.19
CA VAL A 154 -5.13 0.45 -7.38
C VAL A 154 -4.63 1.82 -7.82
N ARG A 155 -4.46 2.03 -9.13
CA ARG A 155 -4.04 3.34 -9.67
C ARG A 155 -5.02 4.46 -9.33
N TRP A 156 -6.32 4.19 -9.41
CA TRP A 156 -7.35 5.13 -8.98
C TRP A 156 -7.28 5.40 -7.47
N PHE A 157 -7.12 4.37 -6.66
CA PHE A 157 -6.99 4.53 -5.21
C PHE A 157 -5.78 5.39 -4.84
N GLU A 158 -4.62 5.13 -5.46
CA GLU A 158 -3.40 5.92 -5.26
C GLU A 158 -3.54 7.37 -5.74
N SER A 159 -4.40 7.64 -6.72
CA SER A 159 -4.65 9.00 -7.21
C SER A 159 -5.35 9.90 -6.19
N GLY A 160 -6.01 9.32 -5.17
CA GLY A 160 -6.77 10.07 -4.16
C GLY A 160 -8.03 10.78 -4.66
N LYS A 161 -8.39 10.63 -5.95
CA LYS A 161 -9.52 11.35 -6.56
C LYS A 161 -10.86 10.74 -6.16
N ASN A 162 -11.82 11.59 -5.78
CA ASN A 162 -13.20 11.23 -5.48
C ASN A 162 -13.35 10.17 -4.37
N ARG A 163 -12.44 10.17 -3.39
CA ARG A 163 -12.51 9.35 -2.17
C ARG A 163 -12.08 10.15 -0.95
N GLU A 164 -12.36 9.61 0.22
CA GLU A 164 -11.78 10.07 1.48
C GLU A 164 -10.25 9.97 1.42
N VAL A 165 -9.56 11.09 1.70
CA VAL A 165 -8.10 11.22 1.53
C VAL A 165 -7.34 10.92 2.83
N GLY A 166 -7.98 11.09 3.98
CA GLY A 166 -7.33 10.95 5.29
C GLY A 166 -8.29 10.49 6.39
N PRO A 167 -7.75 10.19 7.57
CA PRO A 167 -8.47 9.49 8.63
C PRO A 167 -9.32 10.40 9.53
N MET A 168 -9.53 11.64 9.11
CA MET A 168 -10.11 12.70 9.95
C MET A 168 -11.57 12.41 10.33
N ARG A 169 -12.31 11.73 9.46
CA ARG A 169 -13.69 11.33 9.75
C ARG A 169 -13.74 10.40 10.96
N GLU A 170 -12.98 9.30 10.95
CA GLU A 170 -12.96 8.34 12.06
C GLU A 170 -12.39 8.96 13.33
N LEU A 171 -11.34 9.80 13.23
CA LEU A 171 -10.82 10.53 14.38
C LEU A 171 -11.89 11.41 15.04
N TYR A 172 -12.64 12.16 14.23
CA TYR A 172 -13.73 13.00 14.72
C TYR A 172 -14.84 12.15 15.35
N GLU A 173 -15.26 11.08 14.67
CA GLU A 173 -16.34 10.22 15.13
C GLU A 173 -16.01 9.46 16.42
N GLU A 174 -14.79 8.96 16.55
CA GLU A 174 -14.39 8.10 17.68
C GLU A 174 -13.81 8.87 18.86
N LEU A 175 -13.22 10.06 18.65
CA LEU A 175 -12.59 10.84 19.73
C LEU A 175 -13.33 12.11 20.11
N VAL A 176 -13.87 12.85 19.12
CA VAL A 176 -14.48 14.16 19.38
C VAL A 176 -15.96 14.01 19.70
N MET A 177 -16.74 13.25 18.91
CA MET A 177 -18.17 13.05 19.19
C MET A 177 -18.45 12.45 20.59
N PRO A 178 -17.67 11.47 21.10
CA PRO A 178 -17.86 10.94 22.44
C PRO A 178 -17.27 11.84 23.54
N HIS A 179 -16.78 13.03 23.20
CA HIS A 179 -16.16 14.00 24.11
C HIS A 179 -14.92 13.45 24.84
N LEU A 180 -14.18 12.53 24.20
CA LEU A 180 -12.91 12.01 24.72
C LEU A 180 -11.75 13.00 24.51
N LEU A 181 -11.88 13.90 23.54
CA LEU A 181 -10.96 15.01 23.29
C LEU A 181 -11.76 16.30 23.05
N GLU A 182 -11.22 17.44 23.51
CA GLU A 182 -11.81 18.76 23.26
C GLU A 182 -11.79 19.12 21.76
N GLU A 183 -12.80 19.88 21.32
CA GLU A 183 -13.04 20.28 19.92
C GLU A 183 -11.87 21.05 19.27
N LYS A 184 -10.91 21.56 20.07
CA LYS A 184 -9.66 22.19 19.59
C LYS A 184 -8.74 21.25 18.80
N PHE A 185 -9.09 19.98 18.65
CA PHE A 185 -8.45 19.02 17.74
C PHE A 185 -8.68 19.33 16.24
N ARG A 186 -8.72 20.62 15.86
CA ARG A 186 -9.08 21.09 14.51
C ARG A 186 -7.95 20.87 13.49
N TYR A 187 -6.72 20.62 13.95
CA TYR A 187 -5.57 20.32 13.08
C TYR A 187 -4.63 19.31 13.75
N VAL A 188 -4.94 18.02 13.68
CA VAL A 188 -3.83 17.06 13.58
C VAL A 188 -3.36 17.14 12.15
N LEU A 189 -2.52 18.15 11.88
CA LEU A 189 -1.55 17.97 10.82
C LEU A 189 -0.78 16.71 11.22
N PRO A 190 -0.78 15.64 10.41
CA PRO A 190 0.12 14.53 10.65
C PRO A 190 1.54 15.12 10.65
N THR A 191 2.08 15.40 11.84
CA THR A 191 3.41 15.96 12.08
C THR A 191 4.52 14.95 11.74
N SER A 192 4.21 13.98 10.89
CA SER A 192 5.15 13.06 10.26
C SER A 192 4.58 12.46 8.95
N TRP A 193 4.25 13.31 7.97
CA TRP A 193 4.62 12.96 6.59
C TRP A 193 6.12 13.23 6.32
N SER A 194 6.90 13.58 7.34
CA SER A 194 8.36 13.52 7.32
C SER A 194 8.79 12.05 7.17
N GLU A 195 9.23 11.70 5.96
CA GLU A 195 10.28 10.73 5.67
C GLU A 195 10.57 9.69 6.77
N GLY A 196 9.67 8.72 6.97
CA GLY A 196 9.96 7.67 7.95
C GLY A 196 8.80 6.84 8.44
N SER A 197 7.56 7.35 8.36
CA SER A 197 6.39 6.49 8.58
C SER A 197 6.37 5.44 7.46
N LYS A 198 6.73 4.20 7.81
CA LYS A 198 6.52 3.05 6.93
C LYS A 198 5.08 3.14 6.49
N LYS A 199 4.87 3.38 5.19
CA LYS A 199 3.58 3.28 4.51
C LYS A 199 3.11 1.82 4.65
N SER A 200 2.61 1.49 5.83
CA SER A 200 1.86 0.30 6.15
C SER A 200 0.39 0.51 5.79
N ASP A 201 0.10 1.42 4.85
CA ASP A 201 -1.04 1.33 3.93
C ASP A 201 -0.85 0.14 2.98
N LEU A 202 -0.56 -1.02 3.55
CA LEU A 202 -0.88 -2.30 2.97
C LEU A 202 -2.29 -2.52 3.52
N VAL A 203 -3.37 -2.45 2.75
CA VAL A 203 -3.66 -3.43 1.69
C VAL A 203 -2.78 -4.68 1.83
N THR A 204 -2.70 -5.24 3.05
CA THR A 204 -2.88 -6.67 3.16
C THR A 204 -4.30 -6.87 2.69
N LEU A 205 -4.47 -7.02 1.37
CA LEU A 205 -5.38 -8.05 0.93
C LEU A 205 -4.69 -9.31 1.43
N PRO A 206 -5.11 -9.94 2.55
CA PRO A 206 -5.16 -11.36 2.42
C PRO A 206 -6.09 -11.53 1.21
N MET A 207 -5.54 -11.82 0.04
CA MET A 207 -6.32 -12.49 -0.99
C MET A 207 -6.60 -13.86 -0.40
N VAL A 208 -7.47 -13.91 0.61
CA VAL A 208 -8.30 -15.06 0.84
C VAL A 208 -9.20 -15.03 -0.37
N ALA A 209 -8.72 -15.65 -1.45
CA ALA A 209 -9.63 -16.23 -2.41
C ALA A 209 -10.38 -17.29 -1.61
N SER A 210 -11.45 -16.88 -0.93
CA SER A 210 -12.49 -17.80 -0.52
C SER A 210 -13.12 -18.26 -1.83
N CYS A 211 -12.62 -19.38 -2.33
CA CYS A 211 -13.35 -20.22 -3.27
C CYS A 211 -14.54 -20.85 -2.56
#